data_AF-A0A6A5BB09-F1
#
_entry.id   AF-A0A6A5BB09-F1
#
_cell.length_a   1.000
_cell.length_b   1.000
_cell.length_c   1.000
_cell.angle_alpha   90.00
_cell.angle_beta   90.00
_cell.angle_gamma   90.00
#
_symmetry.space_group_name_H-M   'P 1'
#
loop_
_entity.id
_entity.type
_entity.pdbx_description
1 polymer ?
#
loop_
_entity_poly.entity_id
_entity_poly.type
_entity_poly.pdbx_seq_one_letter_code
_entity_poly.pdbx_strand_id
1 'polypeptide(L)'
;MGSSSARLIIYIASSLIGCCVAIIILAILLPIGIINSIPPEYCFSTQHLKYLPAGTTIALRKTYGLGRFELFNETGNGDNISNFKFNTSTIVATMKFRSWAIPYRIDFMTSEQKGSAEGRGASFSIGQQVTLYECRNDISTGGGDFTVMGRISQTNIIEFWKRTYEIYDATTTNKIATVEDKFGINEPFVARTPDGVVVAEFQQITWQLQETWRLSVKFDMPSFDMRSLMILVSVISYNRN
;
A
#
# COMPACT_ATOMS: atom_id res chain seq x y z
N MET A 1 -17.89 42.52 42.66
CA MET A 1 -18.78 41.41 42.25
C MET A 1 -18.94 41.44 40.73
N GLY A 2 -18.01 40.82 39.99
CA GLY A 2 -18.12 40.70 38.53
C GLY A 2 -19.19 39.67 38.20
N SER A 3 -20.17 40.04 37.38
CA SER A 3 -21.46 39.36 37.22
C SER A 3 -21.33 37.90 36.76
N SER A 4 -22.01 37.01 37.49
CA SER A 4 -22.23 35.59 37.14
C SER A 4 -22.68 35.42 35.68
N SER A 5 -23.48 36.37 35.19
CA SER A 5 -24.01 36.42 33.83
C SER A 5 -22.93 36.55 32.74
N ALA A 6 -21.85 37.31 32.99
CA ALA A 6 -20.77 37.45 32.02
C ALA A 6 -19.99 36.13 31.82
N ARG A 7 -19.81 35.36 32.90
CA ARG A 7 -19.15 34.04 32.83
C ARG A 7 -20.02 33.03 32.07
N LEU A 8 -21.33 33.03 32.32
CA LEU A 8 -22.28 32.16 31.61
C LEU A 8 -22.27 32.41 30.10
N ILE A 9 -22.25 33.69 29.66
CA ILE A 9 -22.20 34.05 28.24
C ILE A 9 -20.89 33.54 27.59
N ILE A 10 -19.75 33.65 28.28
CA ILE A 10 -18.47 33.15 27.79
C ILE A 10 -18.48 31.62 27.63
N TYR A 11 -19.10 30.89 28.57
CA TYR A 11 -19.24 29.43 28.44
C TYR A 11 -20.12 29.02 27.27
N ILE A 12 -21.26 29.70 27.07
CA ILE A 12 -22.15 29.42 25.94
C ILE A 12 -21.46 29.74 24.62
N ALA A 13 -20.80 30.90 24.51
CA ALA A 13 -20.09 31.30 23.29
C ALA A 13 -18.92 30.35 22.97
N SER A 14 -18.13 29.96 23.96
CA SER A 14 -17.01 29.02 23.75
C SER A 14 -17.49 27.63 23.36
N SER A 15 -18.58 27.12 23.97
CA SER A 15 -19.20 25.87 23.55
C SER A 15 -19.75 25.94 22.12
N LEU A 16 -20.39 27.05 21.74
CA LEU A 16 -20.94 27.22 20.40
C LEU A 16 -19.82 27.23 19.35
N ILE A 17 -18.74 27.99 19.60
CA ILE A 17 -17.55 28.03 18.74
C ILE A 17 -16.92 26.64 18.63
N GLY A 18 -16.76 25.93 19.75
CA GLY A 18 -16.23 24.57 19.77
C GLY A 18 -17.07 23.60 18.91
N CYS A 19 -18.40 23.66 19.03
CA CYS A 19 -19.30 22.87 18.20
C CYS A 19 -19.20 23.24 16.71
N CYS A 20 -19.14 24.53 16.36
CA CYS A 20 -18.97 24.97 14.97
C CYS A 20 -17.66 24.45 14.36
N VAL A 21 -16.55 24.55 15.09
CA VAL A 21 -15.25 24.02 14.65
C VAL A 21 -15.31 22.50 14.46
N ALA A 22 -15.90 21.77 15.41
CA ALA A 22 -16.06 20.32 15.28
C ALA A 22 -16.91 19.92 14.06
N ILE A 23 -18.01 20.64 13.80
CA ILE A 23 -18.87 20.40 12.63
C ILE A 23 -18.11 20.68 11.33
N ILE A 24 -17.34 21.77 11.25
CA ILE A 24 -16.54 22.09 10.07
C ILE A 24 -15.49 21.00 9.81
N ILE A 25 -14.79 20.56 10.86
CA ILE A 25 -13.81 19.47 10.76
C ILE A 25 -14.49 18.20 10.25
N LEU A 26 -15.62 17.80 10.84
CA LEU A 26 -16.36 16.62 10.41
C LEU A 26 -16.88 16.75 8.97
N ALA A 27 -17.39 17.91 8.58
CA ALA A 27 -17.92 18.18 7.25
C ALA A 27 -16.84 18.11 6.16
N ILE A 28 -15.58 18.42 6.50
CA ILE A 28 -14.44 18.28 5.57
C ILE A 28 -13.90 16.86 5.56
N LEU A 29 -13.72 16.24 6.74
CA LEU A 29 -13.08 14.93 6.86
C LEU A 29 -13.99 13.78 6.39
N LEU A 30 -15.31 13.86 6.61
CA LEU A 30 -16.24 12.79 6.22
C LEU A 30 -16.28 12.56 4.70
N PRO A 31 -16.48 13.57 3.83
CA PRO A 31 -16.47 13.36 2.39
C PRO A 31 -15.14 12.81 1.87
N ILE A 32 -14.00 13.31 2.39
CA ILE A 32 -12.67 12.81 2.05
C ILE A 32 -12.57 11.32 2.43
N GLY A 33 -13.06 10.95 3.61
CA GLY A 33 -13.08 9.57 4.08
C GLY A 33 -13.95 8.66 3.22
N ILE A 34 -15.13 9.12 2.83
CA ILE A 34 -16.07 8.36 1.97
C ILE A 34 -15.46 8.14 0.60
N ILE A 35 -14.97 9.19 -0.07
CA ILE A 35 -14.36 9.10 -1.41
C ILE A 35 -13.14 8.16 -1.40
N ASN A 36 -12.36 8.19 -0.32
CA ASN A 36 -11.22 7.28 -0.17
C ASN A 36 -11.62 5.83 0.14
N SER A 37 -12.86 5.57 0.54
CA SER A 37 -13.35 4.23 0.88
C SER A 37 -14.12 3.55 -0.25
N ILE A 38 -14.44 4.27 -1.33
CA ILE A 38 -15.16 3.72 -2.49
C ILE A 38 -14.30 2.64 -3.17
N PRO A 39 -14.81 1.41 -3.35
CA PRO A 39 -14.16 0.37 -4.12
C PRO A 39 -14.12 0.72 -5.61
N PRO A 40 -13.18 0.17 -6.38
CA PRO A 40 -13.22 0.31 -7.83
C PRO A 40 -14.50 -0.34 -8.41
N GLU A 41 -15.12 0.33 -9.39
CA GLU A 41 -16.41 -0.06 -9.96
C GLU A 41 -16.35 -1.32 -10.84
N TYR A 42 -15.20 -1.59 -11.44
CA TYR A 42 -15.03 -2.69 -12.40
C TYR A 42 -13.73 -3.43 -12.20
N CYS A 43 -13.78 -4.72 -12.48
CA CYS A 43 -12.61 -5.58 -12.51
C CYS A 43 -11.94 -5.54 -13.87
N PHE A 44 -10.65 -5.24 -13.85
CA PHE A 44 -9.77 -5.15 -14.98
C PHE A 44 -8.45 -5.84 -14.67
N SER A 45 -7.88 -6.45 -15.69
CA SER A 45 -6.69 -7.28 -15.56
C SER A 45 -5.41 -6.44 -15.46
N THR A 46 -4.61 -6.71 -14.42
CA THR A 46 -3.20 -6.30 -14.30
C THR A 46 -2.28 -7.50 -14.53
N GLN A 47 -2.67 -8.41 -15.44
CA GLN A 47 -1.91 -9.63 -15.73
C GLN A 47 -0.47 -9.35 -16.17
N HIS A 48 -0.22 -8.22 -16.85
CA HIS A 48 1.12 -7.79 -17.24
C HIS A 48 2.04 -7.48 -16.05
N LEU A 49 1.50 -7.35 -14.83
CA LEU A 49 2.26 -7.16 -13.59
C LEU A 49 2.33 -8.43 -12.74
N LYS A 50 1.69 -9.54 -13.15
CA LYS A 50 1.84 -10.84 -12.47
C LYS A 50 3.24 -11.39 -12.63
N TYR A 51 3.75 -11.31 -13.85
CA TYR A 51 5.09 -11.74 -14.19
C TYR A 51 5.89 -10.54 -14.68
N LEU A 52 7.06 -10.34 -14.08
CA LEU A 52 8.03 -9.36 -14.49
C LEU A 52 9.35 -10.09 -14.74
N PRO A 53 10.00 -9.91 -15.91
CA PRO A 53 11.26 -10.56 -16.18
C PRO A 53 12.38 -10.03 -15.29
N ALA A 54 13.42 -10.82 -15.06
CA ALA A 54 14.62 -10.40 -14.35
C ALA A 54 15.22 -9.12 -14.98
N GLY A 55 15.65 -8.20 -14.12
CA GLY A 55 16.11 -6.86 -14.53
C GLY A 55 15.00 -5.82 -14.69
N THR A 56 13.73 -6.21 -14.60
CA THR A 56 12.63 -5.24 -14.55
C THR A 56 12.66 -4.46 -13.24
N THR A 57 12.48 -3.15 -13.32
CA THR A 57 12.39 -2.29 -12.13
C THR A 57 11.11 -1.46 -12.15
N ILE A 58 10.37 -1.54 -11.04
CA ILE A 58 9.14 -0.79 -10.80
C ILE A 58 9.41 0.25 -9.73
N ALA A 59 9.13 1.51 -10.05
CA ALA A 59 9.14 2.60 -9.10
C ALA A 59 7.74 2.76 -8.50
N LEU A 60 7.63 2.85 -7.17
CA LEU A 60 6.39 3.09 -6.47
C LEU A 60 6.50 4.41 -5.71
N ARG A 61 5.63 5.37 -6.05
CA ARG A 61 5.67 6.73 -5.51
C ARG A 61 4.40 7.04 -4.75
N LYS A 62 4.51 7.34 -3.46
CA LYS A 62 3.37 7.73 -2.64
C LYS A 62 2.95 9.15 -3.01
N THR A 63 1.66 9.33 -3.27
CA THR A 63 1.07 10.64 -3.51
C THR A 63 0.95 11.39 -2.18
N TYR A 64 1.36 12.66 -2.15
CA TYR A 64 1.40 13.45 -0.92
C TYR A 64 0.03 13.54 -0.25
N GLY A 65 -0.02 13.33 1.07
CA GLY A 65 -1.24 13.41 1.87
C GLY A 65 -2.29 12.33 1.59
N LEU A 66 -2.01 11.40 0.67
CA LEU A 66 -2.92 10.32 0.29
C LEU A 66 -2.26 8.97 0.57
N GLY A 67 -3.04 8.02 1.07
CA GLY A 67 -2.66 6.62 1.17
C GLY A 67 -2.61 5.93 -0.20
N ARG A 68 -1.99 6.56 -1.21
CA ARG A 68 -1.99 6.12 -2.60
C ARG A 68 -0.57 6.02 -3.12
N PHE A 69 -0.27 4.95 -3.86
CA PHE A 69 0.96 4.77 -4.62
C PHE A 69 0.67 4.78 -6.12
N GLU A 70 1.48 5.48 -6.87
CA GLU A 70 1.54 5.41 -8.33
C GLU A 70 2.75 4.55 -8.72
N LEU A 71 2.53 3.60 -9.63
CA LEU A 71 3.56 2.69 -10.12
C LEU A 71 4.02 3.13 -11.50
N PHE A 72 5.33 3.13 -11.71
CA PHE A 72 5.97 3.50 -12.97
C PHE A 72 6.98 2.42 -13.35
N ASN A 73 7.12 2.17 -14.65
CA ASN A 73 8.30 1.49 -15.15
C ASN A 73 9.50 2.43 -15.01
N GLU A 74 10.58 1.96 -14.38
CA GLU A 74 11.83 2.71 -14.35
C GLU A 74 12.55 2.52 -15.69
N THR A 75 12.75 3.61 -16.43
CA THR A 75 13.54 3.61 -17.67
C THR A 75 14.92 4.19 -17.38
N GLY A 76 15.90 3.33 -17.17
CA GLY A 76 17.31 3.72 -17.00
C GLY A 76 18.10 2.74 -16.13
N ASN A 77 19.35 2.48 -16.51
CA ASN A 77 20.31 1.78 -15.65
C ASN A 77 20.82 2.76 -14.58
N GLY A 78 20.06 2.88 -13.49
CA GLY A 78 20.38 3.77 -12.38
C GLY A 78 20.86 3.02 -11.15
N ASP A 79 22.04 2.41 -11.17
CA ASP A 79 22.68 1.86 -9.96
C ASP A 79 22.91 2.95 -8.88
N ASN A 80 22.89 4.23 -9.29
CA ASN A 80 22.96 5.38 -8.40
C ASN A 80 21.58 5.99 -8.11
N ILE A 81 21.24 6.06 -6.82
CA ILE A 81 20.06 6.75 -6.25
C ILE A 81 19.88 8.18 -6.82
N SER A 82 20.99 8.87 -7.11
CA SER A 82 21.00 10.24 -7.66
C SER A 82 20.47 10.37 -9.09
N ASN A 83 20.36 9.25 -9.83
CA ASN A 83 19.88 9.21 -11.22
C ASN A 83 18.51 8.55 -11.36
N PHE A 84 17.75 8.41 -10.26
CA PHE A 84 16.40 7.86 -10.29
C PHE A 84 15.49 8.76 -11.14
N LYS A 85 15.20 8.32 -12.37
CA LYS A 85 14.32 9.02 -13.32
C LYS A 85 13.09 8.16 -13.54
N PHE A 86 11.97 8.67 -13.06
CA PHE A 86 10.67 8.10 -13.41
C PHE A 86 10.41 8.35 -14.89
N ASN A 87 9.95 7.32 -15.61
CA ASN A 87 9.18 7.59 -16.79
C ASN A 87 7.79 8.09 -16.36
N THR A 88 7.70 9.38 -16.00
CA THR A 88 6.47 10.00 -15.50
C THR A 88 5.34 10.01 -16.53
N SER A 89 5.61 9.66 -17.79
CA SER A 89 4.64 9.70 -18.88
C SER A 89 3.66 8.53 -18.88
N THR A 90 3.93 7.42 -18.19
CA THR A 90 3.02 6.26 -18.16
C THR A 90 2.96 5.61 -16.77
N ILE A 91 1.92 5.94 -16.00
CA ILE A 91 1.53 5.17 -14.81
C ILE A 91 1.12 3.77 -15.29
N VAL A 92 1.71 2.72 -14.73
CA VAL A 92 1.39 1.32 -15.08
C VAL A 92 0.30 0.74 -14.18
N ALA A 93 0.27 1.17 -12.92
CA ALA A 93 -0.73 0.78 -11.95
C ALA A 93 -0.82 1.81 -10.82
N THR A 94 -1.86 1.69 -10.00
CA THR A 94 -2.07 2.48 -8.80
C THR A 94 -2.39 1.54 -7.65
N MET A 95 -1.88 1.83 -6.45
CA MET A 95 -2.38 1.24 -5.21
C MET A 95 -3.03 2.30 -4.33
N LYS A 96 -4.08 1.94 -3.59
CA LYS A 96 -4.78 2.86 -2.68
C LYS A 96 -5.24 2.12 -1.43
N PHE A 97 -5.04 2.70 -0.26
CA PHE A 97 -5.69 2.22 0.96
C PHE A 97 -7.18 2.59 0.96
N ARG A 98 -8.07 1.63 1.21
CA ARG A 98 -9.45 1.95 1.61
C ARG A 98 -9.46 2.17 3.11
N SER A 99 -9.97 3.32 3.53
CA SER A 99 -9.89 3.90 4.89
C SER A 99 -8.64 4.73 5.16
N TRP A 100 -8.88 5.89 5.77
CA TRP A 100 -7.87 6.88 6.16
C TRP A 100 -7.46 6.75 7.63
N ALA A 101 -8.32 6.16 8.48
CA ALA A 101 -8.09 6.10 9.92
C ALA A 101 -7.34 4.82 10.34
N ILE A 102 -7.81 3.67 9.88
CA ILE A 102 -7.14 2.37 10.03
C ILE A 102 -7.30 1.66 8.70
N PRO A 103 -6.26 1.61 7.86
CA PRO A 103 -6.32 0.91 6.60
C PRO A 103 -6.34 -0.60 6.86
N TYR A 104 -7.33 -1.25 6.27
CA TYR A 104 -7.55 -2.69 6.33
C TYR A 104 -7.69 -3.31 4.93
N ARG A 105 -7.70 -2.45 3.89
CA ARG A 105 -7.72 -2.85 2.48
C ARG A 105 -6.74 -2.03 1.66
N ILE A 106 -6.06 -2.69 0.73
CA ILE A 106 -5.22 -2.08 -0.31
C ILE A 106 -5.83 -2.50 -1.64
N ASP A 107 -6.32 -1.54 -2.41
CA ASP A 107 -6.71 -1.74 -3.80
C ASP A 107 -5.48 -1.68 -4.69
N PHE A 108 -5.30 -2.68 -5.53
CA PHE A 108 -4.34 -2.69 -6.63
C PHE A 108 -5.12 -2.55 -7.94
N MET A 109 -4.85 -1.45 -8.65
CA MET A 109 -5.66 -0.97 -9.76
C MET A 109 -4.80 -0.64 -10.97
N THR A 110 -5.43 -0.59 -12.13
CA THR A 110 -4.84 -0.01 -13.35
C THR A 110 -4.63 1.50 -13.19
N SER A 111 -3.93 2.13 -14.14
CA SER A 111 -3.78 3.59 -14.20
C SER A 111 -5.11 4.35 -14.29
N GLU A 112 -6.13 3.73 -14.89
CA GLU A 112 -7.50 4.23 -14.98
C GLU A 112 -8.33 3.98 -13.70
N GLN A 113 -7.70 3.55 -12.60
CA GLN A 113 -8.36 3.25 -11.31
C GLN A 113 -9.40 2.13 -11.37
N LYS A 114 -9.28 1.23 -12.36
CA LYS A 114 -10.09 0.01 -12.41
C LYS A 114 -9.44 -1.09 -11.57
N GLY A 115 -10.25 -1.80 -10.79
CA GLY A 115 -9.81 -2.76 -9.77
C GLY A 115 -9.20 -4.00 -10.37
N SER A 116 -8.16 -4.56 -9.77
CA SER A 116 -7.50 -5.76 -10.31
C SER A 116 -7.16 -6.80 -9.26
N ALA A 117 -6.54 -6.37 -8.17
CA ALA A 117 -6.28 -7.20 -7.02
C ALA A 117 -6.51 -6.36 -5.76
N GLU A 118 -6.66 -7.00 -4.61
CA GLU A 118 -6.70 -6.30 -3.34
C GLU A 118 -6.03 -7.11 -2.23
N GLY A 119 -5.39 -6.41 -1.29
CA GLY A 119 -4.98 -6.97 -0.02
C GLY A 119 -6.04 -6.66 1.03
N ARG A 120 -6.53 -7.67 1.75
CA ARG A 120 -7.46 -7.51 2.88
C ARG A 120 -6.81 -8.01 4.17
N GLY A 121 -6.84 -7.20 5.22
CA GLY A 121 -6.44 -7.59 6.58
C GLY A 121 -7.46 -7.11 7.61
N ALA A 122 -7.26 -7.47 8.88
CA ALA A 122 -8.01 -6.85 9.98
C ALA A 122 -7.49 -5.41 10.24
N SER A 123 -6.19 -5.23 10.11
CA SER A 123 -5.47 -3.97 9.96
C SER A 123 -4.13 -4.29 9.29
N PHE A 124 -3.40 -3.25 8.83
CA PHE A 124 -2.02 -3.42 8.36
C PHE A 124 -0.98 -3.18 9.46
N SER A 125 -1.42 -3.12 10.72
CA SER A 125 -0.52 -2.94 11.86
C SER A 125 0.28 -4.19 12.18
N ILE A 126 1.14 -4.07 13.18
CA ILE A 126 2.06 -5.12 13.62
C ILE A 126 1.36 -6.47 13.88
N GLY A 127 1.94 -7.53 13.30
CA GLY A 127 1.57 -8.93 13.53
C GLY A 127 0.33 -9.41 12.80
N GLN A 128 -0.14 -8.62 11.83
CA GLN A 128 -1.33 -8.92 11.07
C GLN A 128 -1.01 -9.72 9.81
N GLN A 129 -2.07 -10.34 9.28
CA GLN A 129 -2.05 -11.05 8.02
C GLN A 129 -2.84 -10.26 6.98
N VAL A 130 -2.33 -10.26 5.75
CA VAL A 130 -2.99 -9.67 4.59
C VAL A 130 -3.27 -10.78 3.60
N THR A 131 -4.53 -11.14 3.43
CA THR A 131 -4.97 -12.06 2.38
C THR A 131 -5.06 -11.30 1.08
N LEU A 132 -4.42 -11.84 0.04
CA LEU A 132 -4.37 -11.26 -1.29
C LEU A 132 -5.45 -11.89 -2.15
N TYR A 133 -6.22 -11.05 -2.83
CA TYR A 133 -7.28 -11.45 -3.74
C TYR A 133 -7.02 -10.89 -5.11
N GLU A 134 -7.31 -11.68 -6.13
CA GLU A 134 -7.42 -11.23 -7.52
C GLU A 134 -8.89 -11.13 -7.88
N CYS A 135 -9.27 -10.05 -8.57
CA CYS A 135 -10.60 -9.98 -9.14
C CYS A 135 -10.73 -10.83 -10.40
N ARG A 136 -11.84 -11.57 -10.50
CA ARG A 136 -12.27 -12.27 -11.70
C ARG A 136 -13.27 -11.44 -12.48
N ASN A 137 -13.06 -11.37 -13.79
CA ASN A 137 -13.97 -10.73 -14.72
C ASN A 137 -15.15 -11.67 -15.03
N ASP A 138 -16.11 -11.78 -14.12
CA ASP A 138 -17.44 -12.28 -14.49
C ASP A 138 -18.36 -11.09 -14.74
N ILE A 139 -18.66 -10.86 -16.02
CA ILE A 139 -19.51 -9.78 -16.54
C ILE A 139 -20.96 -9.93 -16.05
N SER A 140 -21.32 -11.06 -15.43
CA SER A 140 -22.69 -11.47 -15.14
C SER A 140 -23.25 -11.05 -13.78
N THR A 141 -22.43 -10.66 -12.78
CA THR A 141 -22.92 -10.51 -11.39
C THR A 141 -22.90 -9.10 -10.82
N GLY A 142 -22.44 -8.08 -11.55
CA GLY A 142 -22.45 -6.68 -11.06
C GLY A 142 -21.62 -6.45 -9.78
N GLY A 143 -20.83 -7.44 -9.38
CA GLY A 143 -19.85 -7.41 -8.31
C GLY A 143 -18.79 -8.45 -8.67
N GLY A 144 -17.56 -8.02 -8.92
CA GLY A 144 -16.49 -8.92 -9.33
C GLY A 144 -16.22 -9.98 -8.25
N ASP A 145 -16.23 -11.25 -8.64
CA ASP A 145 -15.83 -12.34 -7.75
C ASP A 145 -14.33 -12.25 -7.48
N PHE A 146 -13.94 -12.30 -6.21
CA PHE A 146 -12.55 -12.25 -5.80
C PHE A 146 -12.06 -13.65 -5.43
N THR A 147 -10.97 -14.09 -6.04
CA THR A 147 -10.30 -15.35 -5.69
C THR A 147 -9.01 -15.10 -4.93
N VAL A 148 -8.75 -15.90 -3.90
CA VAL A 148 -7.51 -15.82 -3.14
C VAL A 148 -6.34 -16.14 -4.06
N MET A 149 -5.36 -15.23 -4.12
CA MET A 149 -4.11 -15.43 -4.87
C MET A 149 -2.92 -15.69 -3.94
N GLY A 150 -3.02 -15.32 -2.67
CA GLY A 150 -1.94 -15.52 -1.72
C GLY A 150 -2.22 -14.90 -0.35
N ARG A 151 -1.19 -14.90 0.50
CA ARG A 151 -1.22 -14.24 1.80
C ARG A 151 0.15 -13.68 2.16
N ILE A 152 0.17 -12.52 2.79
CA ILE A 152 1.35 -11.93 3.44
C ILE A 152 1.14 -12.05 4.95
N SER A 153 2.09 -12.65 5.67
CA SER A 153 2.06 -12.81 7.13
C SER A 153 3.26 -12.13 7.75
N GLN A 154 3.03 -11.23 8.72
CA GLN A 154 4.12 -10.66 9.51
C GLN A 154 4.40 -11.59 10.71
N THR A 155 5.58 -12.21 10.75
CA THR A 155 5.88 -13.27 11.74
C THR A 155 6.90 -12.88 12.80
N ASN A 156 7.86 -12.02 12.48
CA ASN A 156 8.83 -11.53 13.46
C ASN A 156 8.54 -10.08 13.85
N ILE A 157 8.21 -9.89 15.12
CA ILE A 157 7.79 -8.61 15.73
C ILE A 157 8.68 -8.29 16.94
N ILE A 158 9.55 -9.22 17.35
CA ILE A 158 10.26 -9.16 18.63
C ILE A 158 11.25 -7.99 18.65
N GLU A 159 11.80 -7.64 17.49
CA GLU A 159 12.67 -6.50 17.30
C GLU A 159 11.88 -5.35 16.66
N PHE A 160 11.73 -4.23 17.36
CA PHE A 160 11.01 -3.06 16.82
C PHE A 160 11.57 -2.56 15.47
N TRP A 161 12.88 -2.73 15.27
CA TRP A 161 13.64 -2.32 14.08
C TRP A 161 13.74 -3.39 12.99
N LYS A 162 13.23 -4.61 13.21
CA LYS A 162 13.29 -5.70 12.23
C LYS A 162 11.94 -6.40 12.11
N ARG A 163 11.41 -6.46 10.89
CA ARG A 163 10.16 -7.17 10.59
C ARG A 163 10.40 -8.21 9.51
N THR A 164 9.81 -9.38 9.70
CA THR A 164 9.83 -10.45 8.70
C THR A 164 8.43 -10.63 8.14
N TYR A 165 8.33 -10.56 6.82
CA TYR A 165 7.12 -10.82 6.05
C TYR A 165 7.29 -12.11 5.28
N GLU A 166 6.36 -13.04 5.46
CA GLU A 166 6.30 -14.29 4.72
C GLU A 166 5.15 -14.24 3.73
N ILE A 167 5.43 -14.61 2.49
CA ILE A 167 4.49 -14.60 1.38
C ILE A 167 4.14 -16.04 1.04
N TYR A 168 2.85 -16.33 1.01
CA TYR A 168 2.28 -17.65 0.77
C TYR A 168 1.46 -17.66 -0.52
N ASP A 169 1.38 -18.84 -1.13
CA ASP A 169 0.56 -19.08 -2.32
C ASP A 169 -0.96 -19.02 -2.03
N ALA A 170 -1.78 -19.21 -3.06
CA ALA A 170 -3.23 -19.20 -2.97
C ALA A 170 -3.81 -20.26 -2.02
N THR A 171 -3.10 -21.38 -1.83
CA THR A 171 -3.50 -22.42 -0.84
C THR A 171 -3.17 -22.01 0.58
N THR A 172 -2.34 -20.97 0.75
CA THR A 172 -1.85 -20.39 2.00
C THR A 172 -0.96 -21.31 2.84
N THR A 173 -0.64 -22.51 2.33
CA THR A 173 0.19 -23.49 3.02
C THR A 173 1.65 -23.42 2.59
N ASN A 174 1.94 -23.05 1.34
CA ASN A 174 3.32 -23.02 0.84
C ASN A 174 3.87 -21.61 0.89
N LYS A 175 4.98 -21.44 1.60
CA LYS A 175 5.75 -20.19 1.60
C LYS A 175 6.50 -20.05 0.28
N ILE A 176 6.24 -18.97 -0.45
CA ILE A 176 6.88 -18.63 -1.73
C ILE A 176 8.09 -17.74 -1.50
N ALA A 177 8.00 -16.77 -0.59
CA ALA A 177 9.06 -15.82 -0.34
C ALA A 177 9.06 -15.30 1.10
N THR A 178 10.21 -14.82 1.54
CA THR A 178 10.43 -14.14 2.82
C THR A 178 11.12 -12.82 2.55
N VAL A 179 10.65 -11.75 3.19
CA VAL A 179 11.22 -10.41 3.13
C VAL A 179 11.57 -9.97 4.54
N GLU A 180 12.83 -9.61 4.77
CA GLU A 180 13.28 -9.03 6.04
C GLU A 180 13.46 -7.52 5.87
N ASP A 181 12.62 -6.75 6.53
CA ASP A 181 12.70 -5.30 6.61
C ASP A 181 13.49 -4.89 7.86
N LYS A 182 14.58 -4.13 7.70
CA LYS A 182 15.44 -3.61 8.78
C LYS A 182 15.23 -2.12 9.09
N PHE A 183 14.15 -1.48 8.61
CA PHE A 183 13.82 -0.07 8.84
C PHE A 183 14.88 0.96 8.37
N GLY A 184 15.94 0.52 7.69
CA GLY A 184 16.92 1.40 7.06
C GLY A 184 16.31 2.17 5.89
N ILE A 185 16.57 3.48 5.83
CA ILE A 185 16.34 4.32 4.65
C ILE A 185 17.56 4.15 3.73
N ASN A 186 17.35 4.03 2.42
CA ASN A 186 18.37 3.74 1.40
C ASN A 186 19.09 2.39 1.50
N GLU A 187 18.91 1.63 2.59
CA GLU A 187 19.40 0.27 2.68
C GLU A 187 18.49 -0.68 1.88
N PRO A 188 19.02 -1.39 0.88
CA PRO A 188 18.25 -2.36 0.15
C PRO A 188 17.96 -3.58 1.03
N PHE A 189 16.77 -4.14 0.87
CA PHE A 189 16.41 -5.44 1.44
C PHE A 189 15.78 -6.31 0.36
N VAL A 190 15.71 -7.62 0.60
CA VAL A 190 15.46 -8.60 -0.47
C VAL A 190 14.31 -9.55 -0.12
N ALA A 191 13.54 -9.90 -1.15
CA ALA A 191 12.69 -11.08 -1.14
C ALA A 191 13.52 -12.31 -1.51
N ARG A 192 13.51 -13.31 -0.63
CA ARG A 192 14.16 -14.60 -0.84
C ARG A 192 13.16 -15.73 -0.85
N THR A 193 13.31 -16.66 -1.76
CA THR A 193 12.58 -17.94 -1.73
C THR A 193 13.07 -18.84 -0.59
N PRO A 194 12.34 -19.93 -0.26
CA PRO A 194 12.74 -20.87 0.78
C PRO A 194 14.13 -21.51 0.56
N ASP A 195 14.55 -21.67 -0.69
CA ASP A 195 15.88 -22.16 -1.09
C ASP A 195 16.97 -21.06 -1.12
N GLY A 196 16.62 -19.82 -0.78
CA GLY A 196 17.58 -18.71 -0.58
C GLY A 196 17.83 -17.84 -1.81
N VAL A 197 17.20 -18.14 -2.95
CA VAL A 197 17.31 -17.34 -4.18
C VAL A 197 16.69 -15.96 -3.99
N VAL A 198 17.41 -14.90 -4.38
CA VAL A 198 16.91 -13.53 -4.32
C VAL A 198 15.99 -13.28 -5.50
N VAL A 199 14.70 -13.09 -5.24
CA VAL A 199 13.67 -12.86 -6.28
C VAL A 199 13.56 -11.39 -6.62
N ALA A 200 13.61 -10.52 -5.61
CA ALA A 200 13.51 -9.09 -5.79
C ALA A 200 14.27 -8.35 -4.70
N GLU A 201 14.61 -7.11 -5.01
CA GLU A 201 15.23 -6.15 -4.11
C GLU A 201 14.34 -4.92 -3.98
N PHE A 202 14.18 -4.46 -2.75
CA PHE A 202 13.44 -3.27 -2.40
C PHE A 202 14.42 -2.23 -1.89
N GLN A 203 14.26 -1.00 -2.34
CA GLN A 203 15.02 0.12 -1.82
C GLN A 203 14.10 1.32 -1.64
N GLN A 204 14.04 1.85 -0.43
CA GLN A 204 13.37 3.12 -0.20
C GLN A 204 14.33 4.25 -0.54
N ILE A 205 13.96 5.07 -1.52
CA ILE A 205 14.81 6.12 -2.12
C ILE A 205 14.64 7.45 -1.40
N THR A 206 13.39 7.79 -1.04
CA THR A 206 13.07 9.06 -0.36
C THR A 206 12.01 8.84 0.70
N TRP A 207 12.15 9.51 1.85
CA TRP A 207 11.24 9.42 3.00
C TRP A 207 10.42 10.70 3.26
N GLN A 208 10.96 11.88 2.95
CA GLN A 208 10.41 13.16 3.46
C GLN A 208 9.15 13.64 2.72
N LEU A 209 9.31 14.40 1.63
CA LEU A 209 8.20 15.07 0.95
C LEU A 209 7.47 14.15 -0.03
N GLN A 210 8.08 13.04 -0.41
CA GLN A 210 7.52 12.11 -1.38
C GLN A 210 8.13 10.73 -1.15
N GLU A 211 7.39 9.84 -0.50
CA GLU A 211 7.87 8.49 -0.23
C GLU A 211 8.00 7.71 -1.54
N THR A 212 9.22 7.30 -1.88
CA THR A 212 9.50 6.59 -3.14
C THR A 212 10.24 5.29 -2.85
N TRP A 213 9.79 4.23 -3.52
CA TRP A 213 10.34 2.90 -3.45
C TRP A 213 10.76 2.45 -4.84
N ARG A 214 11.84 1.68 -4.88
CA ARG A 214 12.29 0.93 -6.04
C ARG A 214 12.13 -0.55 -5.74
N LEU A 215 11.48 -1.27 -6.64
CA LEU A 215 11.35 -2.72 -6.64
C LEU A 215 12.04 -3.28 -7.88
N SER A 216 13.19 -3.91 -7.69
CA SER A 216 14.01 -4.47 -8.77
C SER A 216 13.90 -5.99 -8.76
N VAL A 217 13.44 -6.59 -9.86
CA VAL A 217 13.35 -8.04 -10.02
C VAL A 217 14.73 -8.60 -10.32
N LYS A 218 15.19 -9.55 -9.52
CA LYS A 218 16.54 -10.14 -9.61
C LYS A 218 16.53 -11.56 -10.19
N PHE A 219 15.39 -12.26 -10.13
CA PHE A 219 15.27 -13.63 -10.61
C PHE A 219 13.93 -13.85 -11.33
N ASP A 220 13.98 -14.60 -12.43
CA ASP A 220 12.79 -14.98 -13.20
C ASP A 220 12.01 -16.08 -12.47
N MET A 221 10.83 -15.72 -11.96
CA MET A 221 9.92 -16.66 -11.30
C MET A 221 8.51 -16.55 -11.88
N PRO A 222 8.21 -17.23 -13.00
CA PRO A 222 6.92 -17.12 -13.70
C PRO A 222 5.70 -17.54 -12.88
N SER A 223 5.88 -18.43 -11.91
CA SER A 223 4.82 -18.90 -11.02
C SER A 223 4.51 -17.94 -9.88
N PHE A 224 5.34 -16.90 -9.66
CA PHE A 224 5.17 -15.96 -8.56
C PHE A 224 4.48 -14.68 -9.02
N ASP A 225 3.33 -14.38 -8.43
CA ASP A 225 2.60 -13.15 -8.69
C ASP A 225 3.29 -11.94 -8.05
N MET A 226 4.02 -11.18 -8.86
CA MET A 226 4.82 -10.03 -8.45
C MET A 226 3.98 -8.89 -7.84
N ARG A 227 2.66 -8.86 -8.07
CA ARG A 227 1.75 -7.91 -7.42
C ARG A 227 1.77 -8.07 -5.90
N SER A 228 2.06 -9.28 -5.40
CA SER A 228 2.22 -9.55 -3.97
C SER A 228 3.35 -8.71 -3.36
N LEU A 229 4.48 -8.57 -4.06
CA LEU A 229 5.60 -7.74 -3.62
C LEU A 229 5.26 -6.24 -3.71
N MET A 230 4.50 -5.82 -4.73
CA MET A 230 4.06 -4.44 -4.85
C MET A 230 3.10 -4.04 -3.72
N ILE A 231 2.12 -4.91 -3.40
CA ILE A 231 1.21 -4.72 -2.27
C ILE A 231 1.99 -4.70 -0.95
N LEU A 232 3.01 -5.56 -0.80
CA LEU A 232 3.89 -5.56 0.37
C LEU A 232 4.55 -4.21 0.62
N VAL A 233 4.94 -3.45 -0.43
CA VAL A 233 5.50 -2.09 -0.26
C VAL A 233 4.51 -1.18 0.48
N SER A 234 3.22 -1.27 0.18
CA SER A 234 2.19 -0.50 0.91
C SER A 234 2.12 -0.94 2.37
N VAL A 235 2.15 -2.24 2.64
CA VAL A 235 2.14 -2.79 4.01
C VAL A 235 3.37 -2.31 4.80
N ILE A 236 4.55 -2.35 4.20
CA ILE A 236 5.80 -1.87 4.81
C ILE A 236 5.74 -0.36 5.06
N SER A 237 5.32 0.42 4.07
CA SER A 237 5.17 1.88 4.18
C SER A 237 4.25 2.26 5.35
N TYR A 238 3.09 1.61 5.46
CA TYR A 238 2.16 1.86 6.57
C TYR A 238 2.78 1.52 7.92
N ASN A 239 3.59 0.46 7.98
CA ASN A 239 4.21 -0.04 9.19
C ASN A 239 5.45 0.73 9.67
N ARG A 240 6.09 1.48 8.76
CA ARG A 240 7.22 2.36 9.05
C ARG A 240 6.80 3.78 9.45
N ASN A 241 5.56 4.19 9.12
CA ASN A 241 4.96 5.47 9.53
C ASN A 241 4.23 5.34 10.87
#